data_AF-A0A529ZP23-F1
#
_entry.id   AF-A0A529ZP23-F1
#
_cell.length_a   1.000
_cell.length_b   1.000
_cell.length_c   1.000
_cell.angle_alpha   90.00
_cell.angle_beta   90.00
_cell.angle_gamma   90.00
#
_symmetry.space_group_name_H-M   'P 1'
#
loop_
_entity.id
_entity.type
_entity.pdbx_description
1 polymer ?
#
loop_
_entity_poly.entity_id
_entity_poly.type
_entity_poly.pdbx_seq_one_letter_code
_entity_poly.pdbx_strand_id
1 'polypeptide(L)'
;LRPILMTSLAFILGVTPLAIASGAGSGAQNSVGIGVMGGMIAATVIGVFLVPLLFVTVRRIFKGKAANENSGGTPATATQE
;
A
#
# COMPACT_ATOMS: atom_id res chain seq x y z
N LEU A 1 -7.88 9.35 -7.19
CA LEU A 1 -8.97 8.33 -7.18
C LEU A 1 -9.31 7.79 -8.57
N ARG A 2 -9.37 8.63 -9.62
CA ARG A 2 -9.62 8.21 -11.03
C ARG A 2 -8.82 6.95 -11.48
N PRO A 3 -7.52 6.78 -11.16
CA PRO A 3 -6.75 5.62 -11.61
C PRO A 3 -7.06 4.30 -10.86
N ILE A 4 -7.34 4.36 -9.56
CA ILE A 4 -7.60 3.16 -8.72
C ILE A 4 -8.94 2.53 -9.09
N LEU A 5 -9.96 3.37 -9.34
CA LEU A 5 -11.25 2.89 -9.82
C LEU A 5 -11.15 2.31 -11.23
N MET A 6 -10.29 2.87 -12.09
CA MET A 6 -10.11 2.39 -13.46
C MET A 6 -9.42 1.02 -13.50
N THR A 7 -8.38 0.80 -12.71
CA THR A 7 -7.68 -0.50 -12.65
C THR A 7 -8.55 -1.57 -11.99
N SER A 8 -9.30 -1.21 -10.95
CA SER A 8 -10.19 -2.16 -10.27
C SER A 8 -11.34 -2.63 -11.17
N LEU A 9 -11.99 -1.72 -11.90
CA LEU A 9 -13.05 -2.10 -12.86
C LEU A 9 -12.52 -2.98 -14.00
N ALA A 10 -11.39 -2.59 -14.60
CA ALA A 10 -10.80 -3.34 -15.71
C ALA A 10 -10.43 -4.76 -15.30
N PHE A 11 -9.89 -4.90 -14.08
CA PHE A 11 -9.51 -6.21 -13.57
C PHE A 11 -10.73 -7.06 -13.22
N ILE A 12 -11.76 -6.51 -12.54
CA ILE A 12 -12.99 -7.24 -12.21
C ILE A 12 -13.68 -7.75 -13.49
N LEU A 13 -13.80 -6.91 -14.52
CA LEU A 13 -14.36 -7.34 -15.81
C LEU A 13 -13.49 -8.41 -16.50
N GLY A 14 -12.17 -8.36 -16.35
CA GLY A 14 -11.25 -9.36 -16.89
C GLY A 14 -11.31 -10.73 -16.21
N VAL A 15 -11.48 -10.79 -14.88
CA VAL A 15 -11.62 -12.07 -14.15
C VAL A 15 -13.04 -12.62 -14.10
N THR A 16 -14.06 -11.80 -14.34
CA THR A 16 -15.47 -12.26 -14.38
C THR A 16 -15.68 -13.46 -15.30
N PRO A 17 -15.29 -13.44 -16.60
CA PRO A 17 -15.49 -14.60 -17.48
C PRO A 17 -14.73 -15.84 -17.03
N LEU A 18 -13.61 -15.69 -16.33
CA LEU A 18 -12.82 -16.80 -15.78
C LEU A 18 -13.52 -17.45 -14.57
N ALA A 19 -14.24 -16.66 -13.77
CA ALA A 19 -15.02 -17.13 -12.61
C ALA A 19 -16.31 -17.86 -13.02
N ILE A 20 -16.90 -17.53 -14.18
CA ILE A 20 -18.10 -18.22 -14.71
C ILE A 20 -17.80 -19.22 -15.84
N ALA A 21 -16.51 -19.45 -16.13
CA ALA A 21 -16.09 -20.35 -17.20
C ALA A 21 -16.58 -21.78 -16.95
N SER A 22 -17.31 -22.34 -17.91
CA SER A 22 -17.87 -23.69 -17.88
C SER A 22 -17.29 -24.50 -19.04
N GLY A 23 -16.61 -25.63 -18.76
CA GLY A 23 -15.91 -26.43 -19.78
C GLY A 23 -14.69 -27.18 -19.24
N ALA A 24 -13.85 -27.71 -20.13
CA ALA A 24 -12.61 -28.40 -19.75
C ALA A 24 -11.65 -27.43 -19.02
N GLY A 25 -11.17 -27.82 -17.84
CA GLY A 25 -10.32 -26.95 -17.01
C GLY A 25 -11.06 -25.84 -16.25
N SER A 26 -12.40 -25.80 -16.29
CA SER A 26 -13.23 -24.83 -15.55
C SER A 26 -12.98 -24.84 -14.05
N GLY A 27 -12.69 -26.01 -13.44
CA GLY A 27 -12.36 -26.09 -12.01
C GLY A 27 -11.15 -25.23 -11.62
N ALA A 28 -10.11 -25.21 -12.46
CA ALA A 28 -8.91 -24.39 -12.23
C ALA A 28 -9.18 -22.90 -12.49
N GLN A 29 -9.92 -22.60 -13.56
CA GLN A 29 -10.29 -21.22 -13.94
C GLN A 29 -11.20 -20.57 -12.88
N ASN A 30 -12.20 -21.30 -12.41
CA ASN A 30 -13.12 -20.82 -11.38
C ASN A 30 -12.41 -20.62 -10.03
N SER A 31 -11.54 -21.56 -9.64
CA SER A 31 -10.76 -21.43 -8.39
C SER A 31 -9.87 -20.19 -8.39
N VAL A 32 -9.15 -19.94 -9.49
CA VAL A 32 -8.32 -18.75 -9.64
C VAL A 32 -9.19 -17.49 -9.75
N GLY A 33 -10.27 -17.52 -10.54
CA GLY A 33 -11.18 -16.39 -10.75
C GLY A 33 -11.82 -15.90 -9.45
N ILE A 34 -12.40 -16.80 -8.65
CA ILE A 34 -13.01 -16.47 -7.36
C ILE A 34 -11.94 -15.98 -6.37
N GLY A 35 -10.79 -16.66 -6.28
CA GLY A 35 -9.72 -16.29 -5.36
C GLY A 35 -9.16 -14.90 -5.63
N VAL A 36 -8.95 -14.57 -6.90
CA VAL A 36 -8.43 -13.28 -7.35
C VAL A 36 -9.48 -12.17 -7.20
N MET A 37 -10.75 -12.44 -7.48
CA MET A 37 -11.84 -11.48 -7.32
C MET A 37 -12.05 -11.12 -5.84
N GLY A 38 -12.07 -12.11 -4.95
CA GLY A 38 -12.11 -11.87 -3.50
C GLY A 38 -10.86 -11.16 -2.98
N GLY A 39 -9.68 -11.55 -3.48
CA GLY A 39 -8.40 -10.92 -3.14
C GLY A 39 -8.34 -9.44 -3.50
N MET A 40 -8.88 -9.06 -4.65
CA MET A 40 -8.98 -7.65 -5.08
C MET A 40 -9.86 -6.81 -4.16
N ILE A 41 -11.03 -7.33 -3.78
CA ILE A 41 -11.96 -6.63 -2.87
C ILE A 41 -11.30 -6.48 -1.50
N ALA A 42 -10.72 -7.56 -0.96
CA ALA A 42 -10.02 -7.52 0.31
C ALA A 42 -8.81 -6.57 0.26
N ALA A 43 -8.01 -6.60 -0.80
CA ALA A 43 -6.84 -5.74 -0.98
C ALA A 43 -7.22 -4.25 -1.14
N THR A 44 -8.36 -3.93 -1.76
CA THR A 44 -8.82 -2.53 -1.83
C THR A 44 -9.30 -2.04 -0.46
N VAL A 45 -10.12 -2.82 0.24
CA VAL A 45 -10.62 -2.44 1.58
C VAL A 45 -9.47 -2.35 2.57
N ILE A 46 -8.65 -3.39 2.69
CA ILE A 46 -7.55 -3.44 3.65
C ILE A 46 -6.42 -2.50 3.21
N GLY A 47 -6.03 -2.51 1.93
CA GLY A 47 -4.89 -1.74 1.42
C GLY A 47 -5.07 -0.23 1.54
N VAL A 48 -6.29 0.31 1.37
CA VAL A 48 -6.55 1.74 1.57
C VAL A 48 -6.18 2.21 2.98
N PHE A 49 -6.36 1.37 4.00
CA PHE A 49 -5.97 1.69 5.38
C PHE A 49 -4.55 1.21 5.72
N LEU A 50 -4.19 0.01 5.28
CA LEU A 50 -2.94 -0.65 5.64
C LEU A 50 -1.73 0.00 4.96
N VAL A 51 -1.83 0.44 3.71
CA VAL A 51 -0.73 1.11 3.00
C VAL A 51 -0.28 2.40 3.70
N PRO A 52 -1.17 3.37 4.03
CA PRO A 52 -0.75 4.56 4.77
C PRO A 52 -0.31 4.24 6.20
N LEU A 53 -0.94 3.28 6.88
CA LEU A 53 -0.54 2.86 8.22
C LEU A 53 0.87 2.24 8.22
N LEU A 54 1.15 1.34 7.27
CA LEU A 54 2.47 0.75 7.09
C LEU A 54 3.50 1.81 6.72
N PHE A 55 3.16 2.75 5.83
CA PHE A 55 4.06 3.85 5.47
C PHE A 55 4.47 4.67 6.72
N VAL A 56 3.52 5.04 7.58
CA VAL A 56 3.80 5.79 8.80
C VAL A 56 4.61 4.95 9.80
N THR A 57 4.29 3.66 9.93
CA THR A 57 4.96 2.75 10.87
C THR A 57 6.41 2.52 10.46
N VAL A 58 6.65 2.19 9.19
CA VAL A 58 7.99 2.06 8.62
C VAL A 58 8.75 3.39 8.72
N ARG A 59 8.12 4.53 8.36
CA ARG A 59 8.75 5.84 8.53
C ARG A 59 9.11 6.12 9.99
N ARG A 60 8.30 5.74 10.96
CA ARG A 60 8.57 5.94 12.39
C ARG A 60 9.70 5.06 12.90
N ILE A 61 9.76 3.80 12.47
CA ILE A 61 10.82 2.84 12.86
C ILE A 61 12.15 3.21 12.21
N PHE A 62 12.13 3.62 10.94
CA PHE A 62 13.32 3.95 10.16
C PHE A 62 13.73 5.42 10.27
N LYS A 63 12.96 6.27 10.96
CA LYS A 63 13.44 7.58 11.43
C LYS A 63 14.39 7.38 12.62
N GLY A 64 15.44 6.61 12.38
CA GLY A 64 16.58 6.48 13.25
C GLY A 64 17.25 7.85 13.39
N LYS A 65 17.12 8.41 14.59
CA LYS A 65 18.13 9.22 15.28
C LYS A 65 18.94 10.21 14.42
N ALA A 66 18.27 11.19 13.81
CA ALA A 66 18.92 12.36 13.22
C ALA A 66 18.51 13.68 13.90
N ALA A 67 18.17 13.64 15.19
CA ALA A 67 17.84 14.83 15.97
C ALA A 67 18.06 14.60 17.47
N ASN A 68 19.29 14.33 17.88
CA ASN A 68 19.72 14.62 19.25
C ASN A 68 21.23 14.82 19.33
N GLU A 69 21.72 15.84 18.63
CA GLU A 69 22.98 16.53 18.92
C GLU A 69 22.91 17.83 18.12
N ASN A 70 23.29 18.96 18.72
CA ASN A 70 23.18 20.34 18.21
C ASN A 70 21.91 21.13 18.64
N SER A 71 21.54 21.02 19.91
CA SER A 71 21.02 22.18 20.65
C SER A 71 21.88 22.37 21.90
N GLY A 72 23.06 22.92 21.63
CA GLY A 72 24.06 23.31 22.61
C GLY A 72 25.03 24.28 21.95
N GLY A 73 24.49 25.24 21.19
CA GLY A 73 25.24 26.37 20.67
C GLY A 73 25.65 27.27 21.81
N THR A 74 26.73 26.90 22.50
CA THR A 74 27.60 27.85 23.18
C THR A 74 28.79 28.11 22.26
N PRO A 75 28.86 29.30 21.66
CA PRO A 75 30.10 30.03 21.48
C PRO A 75 30.02 31.26 22.40
N ALA A 76 30.73 31.29 23.53
CA ALA A 76 32.09 31.80 23.58
C ALA A 76 32.24 33.15 22.83
N THR A 77 32.20 34.23 23.61
CA THR A 77 33.13 35.36 23.54
C THR A 77 33.46 35.96 22.16
N ALA A 78 32.93 37.16 21.88
CA ALA A 78 33.64 38.24 21.17
C ALA A 78 32.90 39.59 21.33
N THR A 79 33.69 40.68 21.43
CA THR A 79 33.32 42.13 21.42
C THR A 79 33.00 42.68 22.84
N GLN A 80 33.94 43.24 23.63
CA GLN A 80 34.85 44.37 23.38
C GLN A 80 34.14 45.50 22.61
N GLU A 81 33.39 46.36 23.31
CA GLU A 81 33.71 47.78 23.63
C GLU A 81 32.78 48.27 24.76
#